data_AF-A0A1G2LEP9-F1
#
_entry.id   AF-A0A1G2LEP9-F1
#
_cell.length_a   1.000
_cell.length_b   1.000
_cell.length_c   1.000
_cell.angle_alpha   90.00
_cell.angle_beta   90.00
_cell.angle_gamma   90.00
#
_symmetry.space_group_name_H-M   'P 1'
#
loop_
_entity.id
_entity.type
_entity.pdbx_description
1 polymer ?
#
loop_
_entity_poly.entity_id
_entity_poly.type
_entity_poly.pdbx_seq_one_letter_code
_entity_poly.pdbx_strand_id
1 'polypeptide(L)' 'MKTCVICGKGSSMKGVRKLLRGHYNPTSTKRVYPNLQWVRLLNSNSRVKACAKCIKALAKATRQN' A
#
# COMPACT_ATOMS: atom_id res chain seq x y z
N MET A 1 13.41 1.18 -5.89
CA MET A 1 12.70 1.48 -4.63
C MET A 1 11.34 0.78 -4.65
N LYS A 2 10.85 0.21 -3.54
CA LYS A 2 9.52 -0.46 -3.50
C LYS A 2 8.42 0.61 -3.34
N THR A 3 8.04 1.22 -4.45
CA THR A 3 7.01 2.27 -4.54
C THR A 3 5.86 1.83 -5.44
N CYS A 4 4.65 2.32 -5.15
CA CYS A 4 3.50 2.15 -6.03
C CYS A 4 3.67 3.04 -7.26
N VAL A 5 3.60 2.48 -8.46
CA VAL A 5 3.72 3.26 -9.71
C VAL A 5 2.55 4.24 -9.90
N ILE A 6 1.36 3.89 -9.40
CA ILE A 6 0.12 4.68 -9.64
C ILE A 6 -0.01 5.87 -8.67
N CYS A 7 0.38 5.71 -7.40
CA CYS A 7 0.17 6.74 -6.37
C CYS A 7 1.44 7.13 -5.61
N GLY A 8 2.62 6.67 -6.04
CA GLY A 8 3.90 7.01 -5.44
C GLY A 8 4.15 6.47 -4.02
N LYS A 9 3.17 5.78 -3.40
CA LYS A 9 3.29 5.29 -2.02
C LYS A 9 4.54 4.44 -1.82
N GLY A 10 5.44 4.91 -0.96
CA GLY A 10 6.63 4.22 -0.51
C GLY A 10 6.51 3.70 0.92
N SER A 11 7.61 3.14 1.43
CA SER A 11 7.73 2.79 2.84
C SER A 11 7.77 4.05 3.72
N SER A 12 7.19 3.97 4.91
CA SER A 12 7.26 5.04 5.92
C SER A 12 7.72 4.49 7.26
N MET A 13 8.36 5.33 8.09
CA MET A 13 8.65 4.99 9.47
C MET A 13 7.43 5.38 10.32
N LYS A 14 6.94 4.45 11.15
CA LYS A 14 5.83 4.71 12.08
C LYS A 14 6.17 4.24 13.48
N GLY A 15 5.84 5.06 14.48
CA GLY A 15 5.90 4.67 15.88
C GLY A 15 4.86 3.58 16.18
N VAL A 16 5.27 2.56 16.92
CA VAL A 16 4.38 1.53 17.45
C VAL A 16 3.92 1.95 18.84
N ARG A 17 2.63 1.81 19.10
CA ARG A 17 2.07 1.94 20.45
C ARG A 17 1.57 0.58 20.92
N LYS A 18 1.81 0.26 22.19
CA LYS A 18 1.29 -0.94 22.84
C LYS A 18 0.41 -0.54 24.02
N LEU A 19 -0.74 -1.19 24.16
CA LEU A 19 -1.61 -0.99 25.31
C LEU A 19 -1.00 -1.70 26.52
N LEU A 20 -0.67 -0.94 27.55
CA LEU A 20 -0.16 -1.45 28.83
C LEU A 20 -0.93 -0.77 29.95
N ARG A 21 -1.50 -1.58 30.85
CA ARG A 21 -2.23 -1.12 32.05
C ARG A 21 -3.20 0.05 31.78
N GLY A 22 -3.97 -0.03 30.69
CA GLY A 22 -4.99 0.98 30.32
C GLY A 22 -4.52 2.13 29.43
N HIS A 23 -3.21 2.26 29.13
CA HIS A 23 -2.68 3.34 28.31
C HIS A 23 -1.83 2.86 27.12
N TYR A 24 -1.96 3.55 25.98
CA TYR A 24 -1.17 3.29 24.77
C TYR A 24 0.21 3.95 24.86
N ASN A 25 1.20 3.17 25.25
CA ASN A 25 2.57 3.66 25.40
C ASN A 25 3.36 3.55 24.09
N PRO A 26 4.11 4.59 23.69
CA PRO A 26 5.02 4.52 22.55
C PRO A 26 6.15 3.53 22.86
N THR A 27 6.52 2.72 21.87
CA THR A 27 7.60 1.72 21.97
C THR A 27 8.64 2.02 20.90
N SER A 28 8.84 1.11 19.94
CA SER A 28 9.82 1.29 18.86
C SER A 28 9.18 1.88 17.62
N THR A 29 10.00 2.50 16.77
CA THR A 29 9.62 2.85 15.41
C THR A 29 9.87 1.68 14.48
N LYS A 30 8.87 1.30 13.68
CA LYS A 30 9.02 0.27 12.65
C LYS A 30 8.78 0.84 11.26
N ARG A 31 9.46 0.27 10.26
CA ARG A 31 9.20 0.56 8.85
C ARG A 31 7.92 -0.15 8.42
N VAL A 32 6.98 0.59 7.87
CA VAL A 32 5.73 0.08 7.31
C VAL A 32 5.80 0.16 5.80
N TYR A 33 5.54 -0.97 5.14
CA TYR A 33 5.57 -1.09 3.69
C TYR A 33 4.15 -1.03 3.11
N PRO A 34 3.97 -0.42 1.92
CA PRO A 34 2.72 -0.53 1.19
C PRO A 34 2.53 -1.97 0.70
N ASN A 35 1.28 -2.44 0.69
CA ASN A 35 0.91 -3.74 0.10
C ASN A 35 0.98 -3.66 -1.43
N LEU A 36 2.19 -3.81 -1.98
CA LEU A 36 2.48 -3.78 -3.41
C LEU A 36 2.27 -5.17 -4.01
N GLN A 37 1.48 -5.23 -5.07
CA GLN A 37 1.17 -6.43 -5.82
C GLN A 37 1.37 -6.18 -7.31
N TRP A 38 1.61 -7.24 -8.06
CA TRP A 38 1.71 -7.16 -9.52
C TRP A 38 0.31 -7.02 -10.13
N VAL A 39 0.17 -6.08 -11.05
CA VAL A 39 -1.06 -5.90 -11.83
C VAL A 39 -0.69 -5.77 -13.31
N ARG A 40 -1.53 -6.34 -14.17
CA ARG A 40 -1.46 -6.12 -15.62
C ARG A 40 -2.24 -4.86 -15.96
N LEU A 41 -1.63 -3.96 -16.71
CA LEU A 41 -2.35 -2.82 -17.29
C LEU A 41 -3.13 -3.31 -18.51
N LEU A 42 -4.36 -2.84 -18.69
CA LEU A 42 -5.18 -3.23 -19.85
C LEU A 42 -4.65 -2.61 -21.15
N ASN A 43 -4.07 -1.41 -21.05
CA ASN A 43 -3.61 -0.64 -22.21
C ASN A 43 -2.17 -0.96 -22.64
N SER A 44 -1.42 -1.70 -21.83
CA SER A 44 -0.07 -2.14 -22.17
C SER A 44 0.14 -3.54 -21.65
N ASN A 45 0.73 -4.43 -22.45
CA ASN A 45 1.01 -5.82 -22.07
C ASN A 45 2.09 -5.95 -20.96
N SER A 46 2.31 -4.88 -20.19
CA SER A 46 3.29 -4.77 -19.13
C SER A 46 2.67 -5.06 -17.76
N ARG A 47 3.50 -5.57 -16.85
CA ARG A 47 3.16 -5.76 -15.44
C ARG A 47 3.82 -4.67 -14.62
N VAL A 48 3.04 -4.01 -13.77
CA VAL A 48 3.53 -2.98 -12.85
C VAL A 48 3.25 -3.36 -11.41
N LYS A 49 4.09 -2.89 -10.47
CA LYS A 49 3.81 -3.01 -9.04
C LYS A 49 2.92 -1.84 -8.60
N ALA A 50 1.72 -2.16 -8.18
CA ALA A 50 0.75 -1.20 -7.66
C ALA A 50 0.26 -1.62 -6.28
N CYS A 51 -0.16 -0.66 -5.46
CA CYS A 51 -0.72 -1.00 -4.15
C CYS A 51 -2.13 -1.57 -4.29
N ALA A 52 -2.53 -2.44 -3.36
CA ALA A 52 -3.83 -3.11 -3.37
C ALA A 52 -5.03 -2.14 -3.49
N LYS A 53 -4.94 -0.94 -2.90
CA LYS A 53 -5.99 0.10 -3.02
C LYS A 53 -6.16 0.56 -4.47
N CYS A 54 -5.06 0.80 -5.18
CA CYS A 54 -5.09 1.23 -6.59
C CYS A 54 -5.59 0.11 -7.50
N ILE A 55 -5.16 -1.14 -7.25
CA ILE A 55 -5.64 -2.30 -8.02
C ILE A 55 -7.16 -2.45 -7.87
N LYS A 56 -7.68 -2.33 -6.64
CA LYS A 56 -9.12 -2.39 -6.38
C LYS A 56 -9.88 -1.25 -7.08
N ALA A 57 -9.29 -0.06 -7.17
CA ALA A 57 -9.89 1.08 -7.88
C ALA A 57 -9.94 0.82 -9.39
N LEU A 58 -8.86 0.31 -9.98
CA LEU A 58 -8.81 -0.07 -11.40
C LEU A 58 -9.89 -1.09 -11.75
N ALA A 59 -10.04 -2.15 -10.94
CA ALA A 59 -11.04 -3.18 -11.16
C ALA A 59 -12.50 -2.68 -11.07
N LYS A 60 -12.74 -1.59 -10.31
CA LYS A 60 -14.07 -0.96 -10.26
C LYS A 60 -14.35 -0.14 -11.52
N ALA A 61 -13.38 0.64 -11.97
CA ALA A 61 -13.51 1.46 -13.17
C ALA A 61 -13.82 0.60 -14.42
N THR A 62 -13.24 -0.59 -14.51
CA THR A 62 -13.50 -1.52 -15.62
C THR A 62 -14.88 -2.20 -15.58
N ARG A 63 -15.53 -2.26 -14.41
CA ARG A 63 -16.83 -2.93 -14.22
C ARG A 63 -18.03 -1.99 -14.43
N GLN A 64 -17.81 -0.68 -14.42
CA GLN A 64 -18.87 0.33 -14.57
C GLN A 64 -19.18 0.66 -16.04
N ASN A 65 -18.50 0.01 -16.99
CA ASN A 65 -18.85 -0.03 -18.40
C ASN A 65 -19.55 -1.34 -18.73
#